data_AF-A0A968H4F2-F1
#
_entry.id   AF-A0A968H4F2-F1
#
_cell.length_a   1.000
_cell.length_b   1.000
_cell.length_c   1.000
_cell.angle_alpha   90.00
_cell.angle_beta   90.00
_cell.angle_gamma   90.00
#
_symmetry.space_group_name_H-M   'P 1'
#
loop_
_entity.id
_entity.type
_entity.pdbx_description
1 polymer ?
#
loop_
_entity_poly.entity_id
_entity_poly.type
_entity_poly.pdbx_seq_one_letter_code
_entity_poly.pdbx_strand_id
1 'polypeptide(L)'
;MEVAPVSPSSTPRRIAPRGHRFGGGLSAGLLLLAVVANAPLGVLAIAVALAASAFFGTQYSVLSRPWPFVRQALRLPPPAELEAEFPPRFAQALGTIGLGAGLLLLAAGASVVGWAFVLAVAALQTVLAVTGYCLGCRLYFLRWFLPALFDRLVRPGDVRVAIEGRIR
;
A
#
# COMPACT_ATOMS: atom_id res chain seq x y z
N MET A 1 -5.45 -5.85 43.23
CA MET A 1 -5.06 -5.22 41.95
C MET A 1 -5.95 -5.83 40.88
N GLU A 2 -7.12 -5.22 40.67
CA GLU A 2 -8.06 -5.62 39.63
C GLU A 2 -7.46 -5.14 38.30
N VAL A 3 -7.10 -6.06 37.41
CA VAL A 3 -6.65 -5.70 36.05
C VAL A 3 -7.89 -5.21 35.31
N ALA A 4 -7.98 -3.90 35.07
CA ALA A 4 -9.04 -3.32 34.25
C ALA A 4 -9.07 -4.02 32.88
N PRO A 5 -10.26 -4.38 32.35
CA PRO A 5 -10.34 -4.98 31.03
C PRO A 5 -9.80 -4.00 29.99
N VAL A 6 -8.80 -4.44 29.23
CA VAL A 6 -8.34 -3.72 28.04
C VAL A 6 -9.55 -3.62 27.09
N SER A 7 -10.14 -2.44 26.98
CA SER A 7 -11.15 -2.13 25.97
C SER A 7 -10.63 -2.60 24.60
N PRO A 8 -11.42 -3.30 23.78
CA PRO A 8 -10.96 -3.78 22.49
C PRO A 8 -10.60 -2.58 21.62
N SER A 9 -9.32 -2.24 21.57
CA SER A 9 -8.76 -1.29 20.63
C SER A 9 -9.18 -1.74 19.22
N SER A 10 -9.73 -0.81 18.44
CA SER A 10 -10.33 -1.04 17.11
C SER A 10 -9.70 -2.22 16.37
N THR A 11 -10.43 -3.32 16.17
CA THR A 11 -9.96 -4.45 15.37
C THR A 11 -9.48 -3.91 14.02
N PRO A 12 -8.21 -4.17 13.62
CA PRO A 12 -7.70 -3.73 12.33
C PRO A 12 -8.66 -4.15 11.22
N ARG A 13 -9.00 -3.23 10.32
CA ARG A 13 -9.84 -3.55 9.17
C ARG A 13 -9.22 -4.73 8.42
N ARG A 14 -10.08 -5.66 8.02
CA ARG A 14 -9.71 -6.89 7.33
C ARG A 14 -10.03 -6.74 5.85
N ILE A 15 -9.11 -7.12 4.97
CA ILE A 15 -9.24 -6.97 3.51
C ILE A 15 -9.12 -8.32 2.80
N ALA A 16 -9.73 -8.41 1.61
CA ALA A 16 -9.64 -9.60 0.77
C ALA A 16 -8.27 -9.67 0.07
N PRO A 17 -7.49 -10.75 0.24
CA PRO A 17 -6.13 -10.85 -0.32
C PRO A 17 -6.10 -10.68 -1.84
N ARG A 18 -7.08 -11.29 -2.53
CA ARG A 18 -7.17 -11.24 -4.00
C ARG A 18 -7.40 -9.84 -4.55
N GLY A 19 -8.12 -8.98 -3.81
CA GLY A 19 -8.37 -7.59 -4.23
C GLY A 19 -7.09 -6.76 -4.20
N HIS A 20 -6.24 -6.97 -3.18
CA HIS A 20 -4.94 -6.32 -3.09
C HIS A 20 -4.00 -6.76 -4.23
N ARG A 21 -3.96 -8.07 -4.54
CA ARG A 21 -3.16 -8.61 -5.66
C ARG A 21 -3.61 -8.06 -7.01
N PHE A 22 -4.93 -7.99 -7.24
CA PHE A 22 -5.49 -7.40 -8.44
C PHE A 22 -5.10 -5.92 -8.60
N GLY A 23 -5.24 -5.11 -7.54
CA GLY A 23 -4.85 -3.71 -7.57
C GLY A 23 -3.36 -3.51 -7.84
N GLY A 24 -2.50 -4.37 -7.27
CA GLY A 24 -1.08 -4.41 -7.58
C GLY A 24 -0.78 -4.74 -9.04
N GLY A 25 -1.46 -5.75 -9.59
CA GLY A 25 -1.31 -6.13 -11.00
C GLY A 25 -1.77 -5.04 -11.97
N LEU A 26 -2.91 -4.39 -11.69
CA LEU A 26 -3.40 -3.26 -12.49
C LEU A 26 -2.42 -2.09 -12.45
N SER A 27 -1.91 -1.75 -11.26
CA SER A 27 -0.88 -0.72 -11.09
C SER A 27 0.38 -1.04 -11.89
N ALA A 28 0.88 -2.28 -11.81
CA ALA A 28 2.07 -2.71 -12.56
C ALA A 28 1.86 -2.55 -14.07
N GLY A 29 0.71 -3.01 -14.60
CA GLY A 29 0.38 -2.84 -16.01
C GLY A 29 0.32 -1.37 -16.44
N LEU A 30 -0.31 -0.51 -15.64
CA LEU A 30 -0.38 0.93 -15.92
C LEU A 30 1.00 1.61 -15.85
N LEU A 31 1.87 1.20 -14.92
CA LEU A 31 3.24 1.71 -14.85
C LEU A 31 4.07 1.28 -16.06
N LEU A 32 3.93 0.03 -16.52
CA LEU A 32 4.59 -0.45 -17.74
C LEU A 32 4.11 0.32 -18.97
N LEU A 33 2.80 0.56 -19.08
CA LEU A 33 2.25 1.41 -20.14
C LEU A 33 2.80 2.84 -20.07
N ALA A 34 2.92 3.41 -18.87
CA ALA A 34 3.50 4.74 -18.68
C ALA A 34 4.98 4.79 -19.07
N VAL A 35 5.76 3.72 -18.83
CA VAL A 35 7.16 3.63 -19.27
C VAL A 35 7.23 3.56 -20.80
N VAL A 36 6.46 2.66 -21.43
CA VAL A 36 6.46 2.48 -22.90
C VAL A 36 5.99 3.73 -23.62
N ALA A 37 4.97 4.41 -23.08
CA ALA A 37 4.46 5.67 -23.62
C ALA A 37 5.31 6.90 -23.23
N ASN A 38 6.38 6.71 -22.45
CA ASN A 38 7.21 7.79 -21.88
C ASN A 38 6.36 8.89 -21.20
N ALA A 39 5.38 8.48 -20.39
CA ALA A 39 4.35 9.32 -19.81
C ALA A 39 4.55 9.49 -18.28
N PRO A 40 5.41 10.43 -17.83
CA PRO A 40 5.67 10.65 -16.40
C PRO A 40 4.42 11.10 -15.63
N LEU A 41 3.47 11.76 -16.29
CA LEU A 41 2.17 12.10 -15.67
C LEU A 41 1.35 10.86 -15.31
N GLY A 42 1.48 9.77 -16.07
CA GLY A 42 0.86 8.49 -15.73
C GLY A 42 1.46 7.89 -14.46
N VAL A 43 2.79 7.97 -14.32
CA VAL A 43 3.50 7.57 -13.09
C VAL A 43 3.05 8.40 -11.90
N LEU A 44 2.91 9.72 -12.07
CA LEU A 44 2.43 10.62 -11.02
C LEU A 44 1.01 10.27 -10.58
N ALA A 45 0.09 10.01 -11.53
CA ALA A 45 -1.28 9.62 -11.20
C ALA A 45 -1.33 8.33 -10.38
N ILE A 46 -0.49 7.34 -10.73
CA ILE A 46 -0.37 6.08 -9.99
C ILE A 46 0.23 6.32 -8.60
N ALA A 47 1.30 7.11 -8.50
CA ALA A 47 1.92 7.47 -7.22
C ALA A 47 0.93 8.15 -6.27
N VAL A 48 0.10 9.08 -6.76
CA VAL A 48 -0.96 9.72 -5.99
C VAL A 48 -2.02 8.71 -5.55
N ALA A 49 -2.43 7.78 -6.43
CA ALA A 49 -3.38 6.73 -6.07
C ALA A 49 -2.84 5.79 -4.98
N LEU A 50 -1.55 5.42 -5.04
CA LEU A 50 -0.88 4.64 -4.01
C LEU A 50 -0.78 5.42 -2.69
N ALA A 51 -0.41 6.71 -2.75
CA ALA A 51 -0.33 7.59 -1.59
C ALA A 51 -1.68 7.70 -0.89
N ALA A 52 -2.75 7.98 -1.65
CA ALA A 52 -4.10 8.08 -1.12
C ALA A 52 -4.52 6.78 -0.41
N SER A 53 -4.23 5.62 -1.01
CA SER A 53 -4.48 4.33 -0.39
C SER A 53 -3.65 4.09 0.88
N ALA A 54 -2.41 4.59 0.92
CA ALA A 54 -1.54 4.45 2.08
C ALA A 54 -2.05 5.27 3.28
N PHE A 55 -2.48 6.52 3.05
CA PHE A 55 -2.88 7.45 4.12
C PHE A 55 -4.36 7.34 4.53
N PHE A 56 -5.28 7.17 3.59
CA PHE A 56 -6.72 7.12 3.87
C PHE A 56 -7.27 5.69 4.02
N GLY A 57 -6.47 4.69 3.65
CA GLY A 57 -6.84 3.27 3.71
C GLY A 57 -7.15 2.66 2.35
N THR A 58 -7.07 1.35 2.28
CA THR A 58 -7.23 0.52 1.07
C THR A 58 -8.63 0.59 0.47
N GLN A 59 -9.64 0.99 1.26
CA GLN A 59 -11.00 1.26 0.77
C GLN A 59 -11.05 2.40 -0.28
N TYR A 60 -10.06 3.31 -0.26
CA TYR A 60 -9.93 4.38 -1.25
C TYR A 60 -8.95 4.03 -2.39
N SER A 61 -8.49 2.78 -2.46
CA SER A 61 -7.61 2.33 -3.55
C SER A 61 -8.37 2.32 -4.87
N VAL A 62 -8.17 3.36 -5.68
CA VAL A 62 -8.77 3.51 -7.02
C VAL A 62 -8.49 2.28 -7.89
N LEU A 63 -7.27 1.75 -7.79
CA LEU A 63 -6.79 0.59 -8.53
C LEU A 63 -7.50 -0.73 -8.15
N SER A 64 -8.00 -0.83 -6.91
CA SER A 64 -8.70 -2.02 -6.44
C SER A 64 -10.21 -1.95 -6.64
N ARG A 65 -10.77 -0.80 -7.04
CA ARG A 65 -12.22 -0.59 -7.22
C ARG A 65 -12.87 -1.52 -8.26
N PRO A 66 -12.21 -1.92 -9.36
CA PRO A 66 -12.83 -2.86 -10.31
C PRO A 66 -12.99 -4.28 -9.77
N TRP A 67 -12.30 -4.65 -8.69
CA TRP A 67 -12.24 -6.03 -8.20
C TRP A 67 -13.60 -6.69 -7.91
N PRO A 68 -14.60 -6.04 -7.28
CA PRO A 68 -15.91 -6.66 -7.05
C PRO A 68 -16.61 -7.08 -8.34
N PHE A 69 -16.50 -6.25 -9.39
CA PHE A 69 -17.05 -6.55 -10.72
C PHE A 69 -16.32 -7.71 -11.38
N VAL A 70 -14.98 -7.71 -11.34
CA VAL A 70 -14.15 -8.80 -11.87
C VAL A 70 -14.45 -10.11 -11.15
N ARG A 71 -14.55 -10.07 -9.82
CA ARG A 71 -14.89 -11.24 -8.99
C ARG A 71 -16.27 -11.80 -9.37
N GLN A 72 -17.26 -10.93 -9.56
CA GLN A 72 -18.60 -11.34 -9.96
C GLN A 72 -18.63 -11.92 -11.38
N ALA A 73 -17.95 -11.28 -12.33
CA ALA A 73 -17.83 -11.74 -13.71
C ALA A 73 -17.16 -13.12 -13.80
N LEU A 74 -16.10 -13.34 -13.01
CA LEU A 74 -15.38 -14.62 -12.92
C LEU A 74 -16.01 -15.63 -11.96
N ARG A 75 -17.14 -15.30 -11.32
CA ARG A 75 -17.87 -16.15 -10.35
C ARG A 75 -16.97 -16.73 -9.25
N LEU A 76 -15.99 -15.94 -8.79
CA LEU A 76 -15.03 -16.39 -7.79
C LEU A 76 -15.68 -16.44 -6.40
N PRO A 77 -15.40 -17.49 -5.60
CA PRO A 77 -15.94 -17.61 -4.26
C PRO A 77 -15.42 -16.49 -3.35
N PRO A 78 -16.19 -16.13 -2.29
CA PRO A 78 -15.72 -15.19 -1.28
C PRO A 78 -14.38 -15.64 -0.67
N PRO A 79 -13.54 -14.70 -0.22
CA PRO A 79 -12.26 -15.04 0.40
C PRO A 79 -12.49 -15.84 1.69
N ALA A 80 -11.82 -16.98 1.82
CA ALA A 80 -11.89 -17.83 3.01
C ALA A 80 -11.18 -17.19 4.21
N GLU A 81 -10.11 -16.44 3.95
CA GLU A 81 -9.35 -15.71 4.95
C GLU A 81 -9.21 -14.24 4.55
N LEU A 82 -9.31 -13.35 5.54
CA LEU A 82 -9.06 -11.94 5.37
C LEU A 82 -7.75 -11.55 6.05
N GLU A 83 -6.99 -10.65 5.43
CA GLU A 83 -5.70 -10.16 5.93
C GLU A 83 -5.87 -8.80 6.64
N ALA A 84 -4.96 -8.45 7.54
CA ALA A 84 -4.94 -7.13 8.16
C ALA A 84 -4.59 -6.04 7.12
N GLU A 85 -5.23 -4.88 7.23
CA GLU A 85 -5.05 -3.77 6.27
C GLU A 85 -3.68 -3.06 6.37
N PHE A 86 -3.03 -3.06 7.53
CA PHE A 86 -1.82 -2.25 7.76
C PHE A 86 -0.60 -2.62 6.91
N PRO A 87 -0.19 -3.90 6.80
CA PRO A 87 0.97 -4.26 6.00
C PRO A 87 0.83 -3.87 4.51
N PRO A 88 -0.34 -4.08 3.86
CA PRO A 88 -0.60 -3.55 2.52
C PRO A 88 -0.48 -2.03 2.42
N ARG A 89 -0.97 -1.25 3.40
CA ARG A 89 -0.84 0.21 3.40
C ARG A 89 0.62 0.66 3.47
N PHE A 90 1.43 -0.02 4.28
CA PHE A 90 2.87 0.22 4.33
C PHE A 90 3.55 -0.06 2.98
N ALA A 91 3.18 -1.16 2.33
CA ALA A 91 3.67 -1.46 0.99
C ALA A 91 3.30 -0.38 -0.04
N GLN A 92 2.08 0.19 0.04
CA GLN A 92 1.69 1.32 -0.83
C GLN A 92 2.49 2.59 -0.54
N ALA A 93 2.84 2.86 0.71
CA ALA A 93 3.70 3.99 1.06
C ALA A 93 5.10 3.82 0.45
N LEU A 94 5.68 2.63 0.54
CA LEU A 94 6.98 2.33 -0.09
C LEU A 94 6.92 2.48 -1.62
N GLY A 95 5.85 1.98 -2.26
CA GLY A 95 5.63 2.17 -3.69
C GLY A 95 5.54 3.65 -4.07
N THR A 96 4.83 4.45 -3.27
CA THR A 96 4.73 5.91 -3.45
C THR A 96 6.09 6.58 -3.37
N ILE A 97 6.90 6.23 -2.37
CA ILE A 97 8.26 6.78 -2.19
C ILE A 97 9.14 6.42 -3.39
N GLY A 98 9.12 5.16 -3.84
CA GLY A 98 9.89 4.72 -5.00
C GLY A 98 9.49 5.44 -6.29
N LEU A 99 8.19 5.58 -6.56
CA LEU A 99 7.71 6.33 -7.72
C LEU A 99 8.02 7.83 -7.60
N GLY A 100 7.91 8.41 -6.41
CA GLY A 100 8.28 9.80 -6.14
C GLY A 100 9.76 10.06 -6.41
N ALA A 101 10.65 9.19 -5.95
CA ALA A 101 12.07 9.27 -6.26
C ALA A 101 12.34 9.16 -7.77
N GLY A 102 11.68 8.22 -8.45
CA GLY A 102 11.76 8.08 -9.91
C GLY A 102 11.32 9.34 -10.66
N LEU A 103 10.21 9.95 -10.26
CA LEU A 103 9.70 11.21 -10.83
C LEU A 103 10.64 12.38 -10.60
N LEU A 104 11.22 12.52 -9.41
CA LEU A 104 12.21 13.56 -9.11
C LEU A 104 13.46 13.40 -9.98
N LEU A 105 13.93 12.17 -10.17
CA LEU A 105 15.07 11.87 -11.05
C LEU A 105 14.76 12.16 -12.52
N LEU A 106 13.55 11.82 -12.98
CA LEU A 106 13.09 12.19 -14.33
C LEU A 106 13.07 13.70 -14.53
N ALA A 107 12.55 14.44 -13.55
CA ALA A 107 12.53 15.91 -13.58
C ALA A 107 13.94 16.53 -13.53
N ALA A 108 14.89 15.87 -12.85
CA ALA A 108 16.30 16.28 -12.79
C ALA A 108 17.11 15.89 -14.05
N GLY A 109 16.49 15.25 -15.06
CA GLY A 109 17.15 14.83 -16.30
C GLY A 109 17.88 13.48 -16.21
N ALA A 110 17.89 12.83 -15.04
CA ALA A 110 18.46 11.49 -14.85
C ALA A 110 17.49 10.39 -15.32
N SER A 111 17.14 10.42 -16.60
CA SER A 111 16.01 9.66 -17.17
C SER A 111 16.13 8.14 -17.00
N VAL A 112 17.32 7.58 -17.25
CA VAL A 112 17.58 6.13 -17.11
C VAL A 112 17.34 5.69 -15.67
N VAL A 113 17.86 6.42 -14.69
CA VAL A 113 17.74 6.06 -13.28
C VAL A 113 16.30 6.28 -12.79
N GLY A 114 15.65 7.37 -13.23
CA GLY A 114 14.26 7.64 -12.90
C GLY A 114 13.31 6.54 -13.39
N TRP A 115 13.45 6.10 -14.64
CA TRP A 115 12.68 4.98 -15.16
C TRP A 115 13.05 3.63 -14.52
N ALA A 116 14.31 3.43 -14.12
CA ALA A 116 14.71 2.23 -13.37
C ALA A 116 13.97 2.10 -12.03
N PHE A 117 13.76 3.21 -11.31
CA PHE A 117 12.93 3.21 -10.09
C PHE A 117 11.47 2.83 -10.37
N VAL A 118 10.88 3.39 -11.44
CA VAL A 118 9.51 3.07 -11.85
C VAL A 118 9.37 1.58 -12.20
N LEU A 119 10.32 1.05 -12.96
CA LEU A 119 10.37 -0.37 -13.33
C LEU A 119 10.58 -1.27 -12.12
N ALA A 120 11.39 -0.88 -11.14
CA ALA A 120 11.57 -1.63 -9.90
C ALA A 120 10.25 -1.75 -9.11
N VAL A 121 9.49 -0.65 -9.00
CA VAL A 121 8.16 -0.68 -8.36
C VAL A 121 7.20 -1.57 -9.15
N ALA A 122 7.14 -1.43 -10.47
CA ALA A 122 6.30 -2.25 -11.34
C ALA A 122 6.66 -3.75 -11.23
N ALA A 123 7.95 -4.08 -11.15
CA ALA A 123 8.41 -5.46 -10.98
C ALA A 123 7.95 -6.05 -9.64
N LEU A 124 8.11 -5.33 -8.53
CA LEU A 124 7.63 -5.77 -7.21
C LEU A 124 6.12 -5.97 -7.18
N GLN A 125 5.36 -5.08 -7.82
CA GLN A 125 3.91 -5.20 -7.95
C GLN A 125 3.51 -6.39 -8.84
N THR A 126 4.30 -6.70 -9.87
CA THR A 126 4.11 -7.89 -10.70
C THR A 126 4.35 -9.17 -9.89
N VAL A 127 5.39 -9.21 -9.06
CA VAL A 127 5.64 -10.34 -8.15
C VAL A 127 4.45 -10.55 -7.22
N LEU A 128 3.90 -9.50 -6.63
CA LEU A 128 2.68 -9.57 -5.83
C LEU A 128 1.49 -10.13 -6.63
N ALA A 129 1.30 -9.66 -7.87
CA ALA A 129 0.18 -10.08 -8.70
C ALA A 129 0.26 -11.57 -9.09
N VAL A 130 1.45 -12.04 -9.47
CA VAL A 130 1.66 -13.42 -9.98
C VAL A 130 1.78 -14.44 -8.85
N THR A 131 2.55 -14.12 -7.82
CA THR A 131 2.88 -15.09 -6.74
C THR A 131 2.05 -14.89 -5.48
N GLY A 132 1.49 -13.69 -5.29
CA GLY A 132 0.92 -13.28 -4.01
C GLY A 132 1.94 -12.86 -2.96
N TYR A 133 3.23 -12.87 -3.28
CA TYR A 133 4.29 -12.45 -2.36
C TYR A 133 4.45 -10.93 -2.36
N CYS A 134 4.05 -10.30 -1.26
CA CYS A 134 4.21 -8.87 -1.02
C CYS A 134 5.48 -8.61 -0.19
N LEU A 135 6.59 -8.21 -0.83
CA LEU A 135 7.84 -7.90 -0.14
C LEU A 135 7.65 -6.79 0.92
N GLY A 136 6.95 -5.71 0.57
CA GLY A 136 6.65 -4.62 1.51
C GLY A 136 5.86 -5.07 2.75
N CYS A 137 4.92 -6.00 2.57
CA CYS A 137 4.14 -6.54 3.67
C CYS A 137 5.00 -7.40 4.62
N ARG A 138 6.02 -8.09 4.10
CA ARG A 138 7.00 -8.82 4.93
C ARG A 138 7.91 -7.85 5.68
N LEU A 139 8.39 -6.81 5.02
CA LEU A 139 9.20 -5.75 5.63
C LEU A 139 8.49 -5.05 6.80
N TYR A 140 7.16 -4.93 6.75
CA TYR A 140 6.37 -4.37 7.86
C TYR A 140 6.55 -5.14 9.19
N PHE A 141 6.80 -6.45 9.15
CA PHE A 141 7.01 -7.23 10.38
C PHE A 141 8.47 -7.23 10.85
N LEU A 142 9.40 -6.66 10.07
CA LEU A 142 10.79 -6.53 10.48
C LEU A 142 10.94 -5.34 11.43
N ARG A 143 11.09 -5.62 12.72
CA ARG A 143 11.25 -4.65 13.82
C ARG A 143 12.28 -3.55 13.52
N TRP A 144 13.35 -3.85 12.79
CA TRP A 144 14.46 -2.93 12.55
C TRP A 144 14.24 -1.97 11.36
N PHE A 145 13.23 -2.21 10.51
CA PHE A 145 13.04 -1.52 9.24
C PHE A 145 12.03 -0.36 9.28
N LEU A 146 11.72 0.20 10.47
CA LEU A 146 10.81 1.36 10.67
C LEU A 146 9.27 1.14 10.77
N PRO A 147 8.68 -0.05 11.04
CA PRO A 147 7.22 -0.17 11.12
C PRO A 147 6.58 0.70 12.23
N ALA A 148 7.30 0.92 13.34
CA ALA A 148 6.84 1.79 14.42
C ALA A 148 6.71 3.27 14.02
N LEU A 149 7.50 3.76 13.05
CA LEU A 149 7.37 5.13 12.55
C LEU A 149 6.13 5.28 11.67
N PHE A 150 5.89 4.30 10.79
CA PHE A 150 4.70 4.28 9.95
C PHE A 150 3.42 4.20 10.78
N ASP A 151 3.39 3.34 11.80
CA ASP A 151 2.25 3.21 12.70
C ASP A 151 1.94 4.52 13.41
N ARG A 152 2.94 5.28 13.88
CA ARG A 152 2.74 6.60 14.50
C ARG A 152 2.15 7.62 13.53
N LEU A 153 2.58 7.60 12.27
CA LEU A 153 2.12 8.54 11.25
C LEU A 153 0.68 8.22 10.80
N VAL A 154 0.33 6.94 10.74
CA VAL A 154 -0.97 6.45 10.24
C VAL A 154 -2.01 6.24 11.35
N ARG A 155 -1.59 5.99 12.59
CA ARG A 155 -2.41 5.97 13.82
C ARG A 155 -1.96 7.06 14.80
N PRO A 156 -2.37 8.32 14.63
CA PRO A 156 -2.10 9.37 15.62
C PRO A 156 -2.82 9.14 16.97
N GLY A 157 -3.82 8.26 17.01
CA GLY A 157 -4.72 8.06 18.16
C GLY A 157 -4.06 7.50 19.42
N ASP A 158 -3.08 6.59 19.27
CA ASP A 158 -2.39 5.96 20.41
C ASP A 158 -1.55 6.98 21.20
N VAL A 159 -1.06 8.04 20.53
CA VAL A 159 -0.31 9.13 21.18
C VAL A 159 -1.23 10.06 21.96
N ARG A 160 -2.44 10.34 21.46
CA ARG A 160 -3.40 11.21 22.17
C ARG A 160 -3.94 10.55 23.44
N VAL A 161 -4.28 9.27 23.39
CA VAL A 161 -4.77 8.53 24.58
C VAL A 161 -3.69 8.41 25.65
N ALA A 162 -2.42 8.21 25.26
CA ALA A 162 -1.30 8.19 26.20
C ALA A 162 -1.02 9.56 26.86
N ILE A 163 -1.29 10.66 26.16
CA ILE A 163 -1.18 12.02 26.71
C ILE A 163 -2.36 12.31 27.64
N GLU A 164 -3.60 12.02 27.22
CA GLU A 164 -4.81 12.24 28.01
C GLU A 164 -4.81 11.41 29.32
N GLY A 165 -4.35 10.16 29.25
CA GLY A 165 -4.22 9.27 30.41
C GLY A 165 -3.04 9.58 31.34
N ARG A 166 -2.14 10.48 30.94
CA ARG A 166 -1.04 11.00 31.79
C ARG A 166 -1.41 12.31 32.50
N ILE A 167 -2.51 12.96 32.08
CA ILE A 167 -3.00 14.23 32.64
C ILE A 167 -4.10 14.00 33.70
N ARG A 168 -4.64 12.79 33.80
CA ARG A 168 -5.50 12.34 34.92
C ARG A 168 -4.70 11.55 35.94
#